data_AF-A0A2V1D0B1-F1
#
_entry.id   AF-A0A2V1D0B1-F1
#
_cell.length_a   1.000
_cell.length_b   1.000
_cell.length_c   1.000
_cell.angle_alpha   90.00
_cell.angle_beta   90.00
_cell.angle_gamma   90.00
#
_symmetry.space_group_name_H-M   'P 1'
#
loop_
_entity.id
_entity.type
_entity.pdbx_description
1 polymer ?
#
loop_
_entity_poly.entity_id
_entity_poly.type
_entity_poly.pdbx_seq_one_letter_code
_entity_poly.pdbx_strand_id
1 'polypeptide(L)'
;MDKASQALAQGVPDGVPQSYRALADYSGEKAKSQRYLREYEEAALVQYLLQLSDLGRPVRLKYIPSLAFCITRQRITDRPPKPPHEGWTKHLEQRYPELKARRVRALEWNRHENNIYDKITY
;
A
#
# COMPACT_ATOMS: atom_id res chain seq x y z
N MET A 1 -17.80 -16.15 23.60
CA MET A 1 -18.42 -16.34 22.28
C MET A 1 -17.33 -16.32 21.24
N ASP A 2 -17.34 -17.29 20.33
CA ASP A 2 -16.37 -17.37 19.24
C ASP A 2 -16.74 -16.41 18.09
N LYS A 3 -15.73 -16.03 17.28
CA LYS A 3 -15.94 -15.15 16.12
C LYS A 3 -16.90 -15.76 15.08
N ALA A 4 -16.99 -17.09 15.05
CA ALA A 4 -17.90 -17.82 14.17
C ALA A 4 -19.37 -17.56 14.52
N SER A 5 -19.73 -17.52 15.81
CA SER A 5 -21.11 -17.24 16.24
C SER A 5 -21.54 -15.80 15.97
N GLN A 6 -20.63 -14.82 16.05
CA GLN A 6 -20.93 -13.42 15.72
C GLN A 6 -21.18 -13.20 14.22
N ALA A 7 -20.44 -13.88 13.34
CA ALA A 7 -20.61 -13.75 11.90
C ALA A 7 -21.95 -14.30 11.39
N LEU A 8 -22.50 -15.33 12.05
CA LEU A 8 -23.82 -15.89 11.73
C LEU A 8 -24.98 -14.98 12.20
N ALA A 9 -24.75 -14.15 13.23
CA ALA A 9 -25.78 -13.28 13.80
C ALA A 9 -26.06 -12.02 12.97
N GLN A 10 -25.17 -11.62 12.05
CA GLN A 10 -25.34 -10.38 11.28
C GLN A 10 -26.34 -10.47 10.12
N GLY A 11 -26.93 -11.63 9.85
CA GLY A 11 -27.87 -11.81 8.75
C GLY A 11 -27.18 -11.79 7.39
N VAL A 12 -27.56 -12.71 6.50
CA VAL A 12 -26.94 -12.85 5.17
C VAL A 12 -27.53 -11.78 4.24
N PRO A 13 -26.71 -10.96 3.55
CA PRO A 13 -27.19 -10.05 2.51
C PRO A 13 -27.78 -10.85 1.34
N ASP A 14 -28.92 -10.40 0.81
CA ASP A 14 -29.62 -11.07 -0.28
C ASP A 14 -28.69 -11.21 -1.51
N GLY A 15 -28.47 -12.46 -1.95
CA GLY A 15 -27.62 -12.78 -3.10
C GLY A 15 -26.18 -13.23 -2.79
N VAL A 16 -25.74 -13.26 -1.53
CA VAL A 16 -24.42 -13.80 -1.15
C VAL A 16 -24.57 -15.24 -0.64
N PRO A 17 -23.81 -16.23 -1.16
CA PRO A 17 -23.85 -17.60 -0.66
C PRO A 17 -23.57 -17.67 0.84
N GLN A 18 -24.36 -18.44 1.60
CA GLN A 18 -24.25 -18.63 3.05
C GLN A 18 -23.07 -19.53 3.46
N SER A 19 -21.95 -19.42 2.74
CA SER A 19 -20.71 -20.11 3.08
C SER A 19 -19.83 -19.19 3.93
N TYR A 20 -19.10 -19.76 4.90
CA TYR A 20 -18.13 -19.02 5.72
C TYR A 20 -17.14 -18.21 4.87
N ARG A 21 -16.71 -18.75 3.73
CA ARG A 21 -15.81 -18.05 2.80
C ARG A 21 -16.45 -16.79 2.25
N ALA A 22 -17.66 -16.89 1.70
CA ALA A 22 -18.36 -15.76 1.11
C ALA A 22 -18.72 -14.67 2.15
N LEU A 23 -19.15 -15.05 3.36
CA LEU A 23 -19.45 -14.09 4.43
C LEU A 23 -18.19 -13.40 4.97
N ALA A 24 -17.09 -14.13 5.14
CA ALA A 24 -15.83 -13.54 5.62
C ALA A 24 -15.12 -12.70 4.56
N ASP A 25 -15.37 -12.94 3.27
CA ASP A 25 -14.90 -12.09 2.18
C ASP A 25 -15.78 -10.83 2.04
N TYR A 26 -17.09 -10.96 2.30
CA TYR A 26 -18.04 -9.83 2.35
C TYR A 26 -17.76 -8.85 3.48
N SER A 27 -17.42 -9.34 4.68
CA SER A 27 -17.17 -8.46 5.84
C SER A 27 -15.93 -7.56 5.69
N GLY A 28 -15.05 -7.85 4.72
CA GLY A 28 -13.82 -7.09 4.48
C GLY A 28 -12.80 -7.16 5.63
N GLU A 29 -13.10 -7.86 6.73
CA GLU A 29 -12.25 -7.97 7.91
C GLU A 29 -10.95 -8.72 7.62
N LYS A 30 -11.01 -9.76 6.78
CA LYS A 30 -9.81 -10.45 6.30
C LYS A 30 -8.85 -9.49 5.60
N ALA A 31 -9.36 -8.64 4.71
CA ALA A 31 -8.56 -7.68 3.97
C ALA A 31 -7.94 -6.59 4.87
N LYS A 32 -8.63 -6.20 5.95
CA LYS A 32 -8.09 -5.29 6.97
C LYS A 32 -7.01 -5.97 7.82
N SER A 33 -7.22 -7.22 8.23
CA SER A 33 -6.26 -8.00 9.03
C SER A 33 -4.99 -8.41 8.28
N GLN A 34 -5.02 -8.40 6.95
CA GLN A 34 -3.87 -8.69 6.07
C GLN A 34 -3.04 -7.45 5.70
N ARG A 35 -3.35 -6.27 6.24
CA ARG A 35 -2.53 -5.08 5.98
C ARG A 35 -1.19 -5.19 6.70
N TYR A 36 -0.13 -5.06 5.92
CA TYR A 36 1.25 -5.08 6.42
C TYR A 36 1.55 -3.88 7.34
N LEU A 37 1.01 -2.70 6.98
CA LEU A 37 1.06 -1.48 7.76
C LEU A 37 -0.28 -1.22 8.45
N ARG A 38 -0.24 -0.62 9.64
CA ARG A 38 -1.44 -0.12 10.31
C ARG A 38 -2.03 1.04 9.54
N GLU A 39 -3.30 1.33 9.70
CA GLU A 39 -3.99 2.34 8.88
C GLU A 39 -3.35 3.74 8.99
N TYR A 40 -2.91 4.13 10.20
CA TYR A 40 -2.21 5.40 10.41
C TYR A 40 -0.79 5.41 9.82
N GLU A 41 -0.11 4.25 9.77
CA GLU A 41 1.22 4.13 9.16
C GLU A 41 1.12 4.19 7.63
N GLU A 42 0.09 3.57 7.04
CA GLU A 42 -0.21 3.70 5.61
C GLU A 42 -0.52 5.16 5.26
N ALA A 43 -1.37 5.83 6.04
CA ALA A 43 -1.70 7.24 5.81
C ALA A 43 -0.47 8.15 5.89
N ALA A 44 0.39 7.98 6.90
CA ALA A 44 1.61 8.78 7.04
C ALA A 44 2.60 8.53 5.89
N LEU A 45 2.75 7.27 5.45
CA LEU A 45 3.57 6.93 4.29
C LEU A 45 3.04 7.58 3.01
N VAL A 46 1.72 7.52 2.77
CA VAL A 46 1.07 8.16 1.61
C VAL A 46 1.32 9.66 1.63
N GLN A 47 1.07 10.33 2.76
CA GLN A 47 1.29 11.76 2.90
C GLN A 47 2.75 12.16 2.61
N TYR A 48 3.71 11.40 3.14
CA TYR A 48 5.13 11.61 2.87
C TYR A 48 5.45 11.46 1.37
N LEU A 49 4.90 10.45 0.70
CA LEU A 49 5.10 10.24 -0.74
C LEU A 49 4.48 11.37 -1.57
N LEU A 50 3.31 11.87 -1.18
CA LEU A 50 2.65 13.01 -1.83
C LEU A 50 3.49 14.28 -1.68
N GLN A 51 3.98 14.56 -0.47
CA GLN A 51 4.87 15.70 -0.20
C GLN A 51 6.15 15.63 -1.04
N LEU A 52 6.78 14.47 -1.11
CA LEU A 52 7.96 14.28 -1.96
C LEU A 52 7.67 14.51 -3.44
N SER A 53 6.47 14.15 -3.91
CA SER A 53 6.04 14.46 -5.27
C SER A 53 5.82 15.97 -5.48
N ASP A 54 5.23 16.67 -4.52
CA ASP A 54 5.02 18.13 -4.61
C ASP A 54 6.37 18.87 -4.59
N LEU A 55 7.37 18.33 -3.89
CA LEU A 55 8.75 18.83 -3.89
C LEU A 55 9.56 18.46 -5.16
N GLY A 56 8.92 17.85 -6.17
CA GLY A 56 9.58 17.45 -7.41
C GLY A 56 10.53 16.25 -7.27
N ARG A 57 10.46 15.50 -6.16
CA ARG A 57 11.30 14.32 -5.88
C ARG A 57 10.47 13.04 -5.70
N PRO A 58 9.75 12.60 -6.75
CA PRO A 58 8.88 11.44 -6.66
C PRO A 58 9.66 10.15 -6.38
N VAL A 59 9.19 9.36 -5.41
CA VAL A 59 9.82 8.10 -5.00
C VAL A 59 9.46 6.97 -5.97
N ARG A 60 10.45 6.19 -6.39
CA ARG A 60 10.19 5.00 -7.23
C ARG A 60 9.47 3.92 -6.43
N LEU A 61 8.47 3.30 -7.05
CA LEU A 61 7.62 2.27 -6.45
C LEU A 61 8.37 1.08 -5.84
N LYS A 62 9.52 0.72 -6.44
CA LYS A 62 10.38 -0.36 -5.94
C LYS A 62 10.91 -0.11 -4.52
N TYR A 63 10.95 1.15 -4.08
CA TYR A 63 11.41 1.52 -2.74
C TYR A 63 10.28 1.59 -1.71
N ILE A 64 9.01 1.62 -2.15
CA ILE A 64 7.86 1.72 -1.23
C ILE A 64 7.79 0.50 -0.28
N PRO A 65 8.01 -0.75 -0.72
CA PRO A 65 8.11 -1.90 0.20
C PRO A 65 9.21 -1.73 1.25
N SER A 66 10.37 -1.20 0.87
CA SER A 66 11.48 -0.95 1.80
C SER A 66 11.15 0.15 2.80
N LEU A 67 10.49 1.23 2.37
CA LEU A 67 10.02 2.29 3.27
C LEU A 67 8.99 1.75 4.27
N ALA A 68 8.02 0.96 3.80
CA ALA A 68 7.07 0.27 4.66
C ALA A 68 7.79 -0.63 5.69
N PHE A 69 8.82 -1.34 5.27
CA PHE A 69 9.63 -2.15 6.18
C PHE A 69 10.41 -1.34 7.22
N CYS A 70 10.93 -0.17 6.85
CA CYS A 70 11.56 0.74 7.81
C CYS A 70 10.56 1.21 8.87
N ILE A 71 9.32 1.51 8.49
CA ILE A 71 8.26 1.90 9.43
C ILE A 71 7.94 0.74 10.38
N THR A 72 7.78 -0.48 9.86
CA THR A 72 7.48 -1.64 10.74
C THR A 72 8.63 -2.00 11.66
N ARG A 73 9.88 -1.71 11.28
CA ARG A 73 11.07 -1.83 12.16
C ARG A 73 11.02 -0.88 13.34
N GLN A 74 10.39 0.29 13.22
CA GLN A 74 10.25 1.26 14.32
C GLN A 74 9.22 0.82 15.37
N ARG A 75 8.40 -0.19 15.09
CA ARG A 75 7.47 -0.74 16.07
C ARG A 75 8.24 -1.41 17.22
N ILE A 76 7.74 -1.20 18.44
CA ILE A 76 8.20 -1.87 19.67
C ILE A 76 7.70 -3.33 19.69
N THR A 77 6.50 -3.56 19.16
CA THR A 77 5.83 -4.88 19.12
C THR A 77 5.39 -5.24 17.70
N ASP A 78 5.21 -6.53 17.41
CA ASP A 78 4.72 -7.04 16.12
C ASP A 78 5.55 -6.55 14.90
N ARG A 79 6.85 -6.80 14.99
CA ARG A 79 7.81 -6.47 13.93
C ARG A 79 7.89 -7.63 12.93
N PRO A 80 7.48 -7.43 11.68
CA PRO A 80 7.64 -8.44 10.65
C PRO A 80 9.14 -8.65 10.36
N PRO A 81 9.60 -9.90 10.16
CA PRO A 81 11.01 -10.21 9.91
C PRO A 81 11.45 -9.86 8.47
N LYS A 82 10.49 -9.77 7.54
CA LYS A 82 10.73 -9.58 6.10
C LYS A 82 9.92 -8.41 5.57
N PRO A 83 10.43 -7.71 4.53
CA PRO A 83 9.67 -6.66 3.84
C PRO A 83 8.40 -7.23 3.18
N PRO A 84 7.43 -6.37 2.85
CA PRO A 84 6.22 -6.80 2.18
C PRO A 84 6.54 -7.32 0.76
N HIS A 85 5.75 -8.29 0.31
CA HIS A 85 5.90 -8.92 -1.01
C HIS A 85 5.71 -7.91 -2.16
N GLU A 86 6.26 -8.20 -3.34
CA GLU A 86 6.24 -7.32 -4.52
C GLU A 86 4.82 -6.86 -4.93
N GLY A 87 3.82 -7.72 -4.75
CA GLY A 87 2.41 -7.41 -5.02
C GLY A 87 1.77 -6.41 -4.04
N TRP A 88 2.38 -6.18 -2.87
CA TRP A 88 1.81 -5.31 -1.85
C TRP A 88 1.69 -3.85 -2.30
N THR A 89 2.68 -3.35 -3.06
CA THR A 89 2.63 -1.99 -3.61
C THR A 89 1.44 -1.79 -4.53
N LYS A 90 1.10 -2.80 -5.35
CA LYS A 90 -0.09 -2.73 -6.22
C LYS A 90 -1.38 -2.64 -5.41
N HIS A 91 -1.47 -3.37 -4.30
CA HIS A 91 -2.61 -3.28 -3.39
C HIS A 91 -2.67 -1.93 -2.67
N LEU A 92 -1.52 -1.34 -2.31
CA LEU A 92 -1.46 0.01 -1.75
C LEU A 92 -1.99 1.04 -2.76
N GLU A 93 -1.58 0.94 -4.04
CA GLU A 93 -2.07 1.82 -5.11
C GLU A 93 -3.58 1.66 -5.38
N GLN A 94 -4.12 0.46 -5.24
CA GLN A 94 -5.57 0.23 -5.32
C GLN A 94 -6.33 0.92 -4.18
N ARG A 95 -5.74 0.97 -2.98
CA ARG A 95 -6.32 1.68 -1.82
C ARG A 95 -6.19 3.20 -1.95
N TYR A 96 -5.08 3.68 -2.51
CA TYR A 96 -4.74 5.11 -2.61
C TYR A 96 -4.51 5.51 -4.08
N PRO A 97 -5.59 5.81 -4.84
CA PRO A 97 -5.48 6.17 -6.26
C PRO A 97 -4.70 7.48 -6.48
N GLU A 98 -4.59 8.34 -5.47
CA GLU A 98 -3.79 9.58 -5.50
C GLU A 98 -2.31 9.30 -5.78
N LEU A 99 -1.77 8.22 -5.21
CA LEU A 99 -0.40 7.78 -5.50
C LEU A 99 -0.25 7.40 -6.97
N LYS A 100 -1.29 6.81 -7.58
CA LYS A 100 -1.26 6.40 -8.99
C LYS A 100 -1.11 7.59 -9.93
N ALA A 101 -1.75 8.73 -9.61
CA ALA A 101 -1.69 9.95 -10.41
C ALA A 101 -0.30 10.62 -10.36
N ARG A 102 0.43 10.45 -9.25
CA ARG A 102 1.73 11.09 -9.00
C ARG A 102 2.93 10.15 -9.23
N ARG A 103 2.70 9.00 -9.86
CA ARG A 103 3.76 8.04 -10.18
C ARG A 103 4.67 8.57 -11.29
N VAL A 104 5.96 8.64 -11.00
CA VAL A 104 6.97 8.61 -12.05
C VAL A 104 7.17 7.17 -12.48
N ARG A 105 6.73 6.84 -13.70
CA ARG A 105 7.13 5.59 -14.37
C ARG A 105 8.65 5.62 -14.53
N ALA A 106 9.30 4.46 -14.48
CA ALA A 106 10.76 4.31 -14.57
C ALA A 106 11.40 4.97 -15.83
N LEU A 107 10.59 5.48 -16.76
CA LEU A 107 10.96 6.12 -18.01
C LEU A 107 11.53 7.55 -17.90
N GLU A 108 11.44 8.24 -16.76
CA GLU A 108 11.80 9.67 -16.72
C GLU A 108 12.98 10.04 -15.80
N TRP A 109 13.83 9.07 -15.43
CA TRP A 109 15.14 9.40 -14.86
C TRP A 109 16.11 9.91 -15.94
N ASN A 110 16.06 9.34 -17.15
CA ASN A 110 16.90 9.75 -18.28
C ASN A 110 16.59 11.17 -18.81
N ARG A 111 15.49 11.78 -18.36
CA ARG A 111 15.09 13.16 -18.63
C ARG A 111 15.36 14.12 -17.46
N HIS A 112 15.86 13.63 -16.33
CA HIS A 112 16.29 14.49 -15.25
C HIS A 112 17.42 15.39 -15.77
N GLU A 113 17.40 16.69 -15.46
CA GLU A 113 18.36 17.68 -15.98
C GLU A 113 19.82 17.23 -15.83
N ASN A 114 20.15 16.62 -14.69
CA ASN A 114 21.46 16.00 -14.42
C ASN A 114 21.93 14.95 -15.44
N ASN A 115 21.02 14.29 -16.17
CA ASN A 115 21.33 13.29 -17.21
C ASN A 115 21.20 13.86 -18.64
N ILE A 116 20.86 15.15 -18.77
CA ILE A 116 20.76 15.90 -20.04
C ILE A 116 21.99 16.79 -20.24
N TYR A 117 22.66 17.23 -19.17
CA TYR A 117 23.81 18.14 -19.25
C TYR A 117 24.89 17.67 -20.22
N ASP A 118 25.26 16.38 -20.20
CA ASP A 118 26.29 15.84 -21.09
C ASP A 118 25.79 15.58 -22.54
N LYS A 119 24.50 15.79 -22.82
CA LYS A 119 23.88 15.51 -24.12
C LYS A 119 23.58 16.78 -24.93
N ILE A 120 23.82 17.96 -24.37
CA ILE A 120 23.74 19.24 -25.09
C ILE A 120 25.16 19.56 -25.58
N THR A 121 25.57 18.95 -26.68
CA THR A 121 26.78 19.37 -27.42
C THR A 121 26.37 20.40 -28.47
N TYR A 122 26.93 21.61 -28.37
CA TYR A 122 26.80 22.68 -29.38
C TYR A 122 27.55 22.35 -30.66
#